data_AF-A0A1L0D6H2-F1
#
_entry.id   AF-A0A1L0D6H2-F1
#
_cell.length_a   1.000
_cell.length_b   1.000
_cell.length_c   1.000
_cell.angle_alpha   90.00
_cell.angle_beta   90.00
_cell.angle_gamma   90.00
#
_symmetry.space_group_name_H-M   'P 1'
#
loop_
_entity.id
_entity.type
_entity.pdbx_description
1 polymer ?
#
loop_
_entity_poly.entity_id
_entity_poly.type
_entity_poly.pdbx_seq_one_letter_code
_entity_poly.pdbx_strand_id
1 'polypeptide(L)'
;MFTLTVSENPVNDLHTHTLYLTTSAVNLLPIRRRLVNKKLKELVILPGELASSTLSLVLRIKHVALNFTRDFHTNLVPGSRIIGKIPTGDKRLGFGRNDKLMVFPYLTCWIQGVLDPCENCIAVMAKDISTYKSHLRHPCTANWKYGKTLDGGLQDYIKVPLPQHSLIRIPNGVSLHDCCFLYDIAVPFYSYCRDVLCSLLEKTPDCRILVILGDSTREANDCLLVIHHLRLDHLLITFTDMKKLNEIPGLLSTYANKFHHVLVFAAGQGPVTAALALGLATGLESTKARHTIALFGDHVGRIYSEPPDRTVHRVNLSYKDKFLMEELLQALADLNSIKDDDTHPTITYMQSLDSEDTVTNHSTLSEQLDSNELYTEWSTSLAKKKKLRFKGEAEVVTTTSLSRGHISWLHCDRDFRLCLDDHCDHDTLKRCHSTNVINKLLQDRCTLQRVFYTNRPASHVKINAFIF
;
A
#
# COMPACT_ATOMS: atom_id res chain seq x y z
N MET A 1 -44.16 19.59 73.83
CA MET A 1 -44.34 20.38 72.58
C MET A 1 -42.96 20.91 72.22
N PHE A 2 -42.42 20.78 71.00
CA PHE A 2 -43.10 20.58 69.71
C PHE A 2 -42.77 19.25 69.01
N THR A 3 -43.62 18.91 68.05
CA THR A 3 -43.64 17.66 67.27
C THR A 3 -42.75 17.75 66.03
N LEU A 4 -42.01 16.69 65.71
CA LEU A 4 -41.36 16.52 64.40
C LEU A 4 -42.36 15.92 63.40
N THR A 5 -42.68 16.65 62.33
CA THR A 5 -43.44 16.13 61.19
C THR A 5 -42.50 15.61 60.11
N VAL A 6 -42.53 14.31 59.83
CA VAL A 6 -41.84 13.72 58.67
C VAL A 6 -42.68 13.98 57.43
N SER A 7 -42.08 14.61 56.41
CA SER A 7 -42.69 14.77 55.10
C SER A 7 -42.28 13.60 54.20
N GLU A 8 -43.14 12.61 54.06
CA GLU A 8 -42.97 11.56 53.04
C GLU A 8 -43.19 12.15 51.64
N ASN A 9 -42.14 12.18 50.82
CA ASN A 9 -42.24 12.33 49.37
C ASN A 9 -41.13 11.46 48.74
N PRO A 10 -41.46 10.32 48.10
CA PRO A 10 -40.48 9.52 47.38
C PRO A 10 -40.11 10.22 46.07
N VAL A 11 -39.05 11.04 46.09
CA VAL A 11 -38.50 11.63 44.87
C VAL A 11 -37.84 10.53 44.05
N ASN A 12 -38.56 10.06 43.04
CA ASN A 12 -38.16 8.97 42.16
C ASN A 12 -37.18 9.46 41.06
N ASP A 13 -36.04 10.00 41.48
CA ASP A 13 -35.10 10.76 40.62
C ASP A 13 -34.23 9.90 39.69
N LEU A 14 -34.38 8.56 39.75
CA LEU A 14 -33.55 7.62 38.98
C LEU A 14 -34.05 7.35 37.55
N HIS A 15 -35.17 7.95 37.12
CA HIS A 15 -35.72 7.79 35.76
C HIS A 15 -35.61 9.04 34.88
N THR A 16 -35.43 10.22 35.48
CA THR A 16 -35.29 11.49 34.75
C THR A 16 -33.87 11.70 34.19
N HIS A 17 -32.83 11.19 34.86
CA HIS A 17 -31.45 11.33 34.41
C HIS A 17 -31.04 10.38 33.27
N THR A 18 -31.77 9.28 33.04
CA THR A 18 -31.46 8.30 31.98
C THR A 18 -31.83 8.81 30.57
N LEU A 19 -32.72 9.81 30.47
CA LEU A 19 -33.23 10.35 29.21
C LEU A 19 -32.46 11.57 28.67
N TYR A 20 -31.52 12.11 29.45
CA TYR A 20 -30.71 13.29 29.07
C TYR A 20 -29.20 13.02 29.00
N LEU A 21 -28.79 11.74 28.87
CA LEU A 21 -27.56 11.41 28.14
C LEU A 21 -27.81 11.72 26.66
N THR A 22 -27.72 13.00 26.31
CA THR A 22 -27.80 13.50 24.95
C THR A 22 -26.85 12.70 24.05
N THR A 23 -27.32 12.34 22.86
CA THR A 23 -26.55 11.55 21.87
C THR A 23 -25.15 12.10 21.62
N SER A 24 -24.95 13.41 21.78
CA SER A 24 -23.66 14.09 21.77
C SER A 24 -22.60 13.54 22.75
N ALA A 25 -22.97 13.01 23.91
CA ALA A 25 -22.00 12.54 24.91
C ALA A 25 -21.46 11.13 24.59
N VAL A 26 -22.32 10.24 24.08
CA VAL A 26 -21.93 8.89 23.64
C VAL A 26 -21.01 8.96 22.41
N ASN A 27 -21.23 9.96 21.54
CA ASN A 27 -20.40 10.26 20.37
C ASN A 27 -18.97 10.74 20.69
N LEU A 28 -18.57 10.83 21.97
CA LEU A 28 -17.22 11.17 22.41
C LEU A 28 -16.39 9.95 22.84
N LEU A 29 -17.01 8.78 23.00
CA LEU A 29 -16.31 7.57 23.37
C LEU A 29 -15.51 7.02 22.17
N PRO A 30 -14.27 6.51 22.37
CA PRO A 30 -13.52 5.88 21.28
C PRO A 30 -14.26 4.68 20.73
N ILE A 31 -14.35 4.54 19.40
CA ILE A 31 -15.04 3.41 18.77
C ILE A 31 -14.14 2.59 17.84
N ARG A 32 -14.61 1.37 17.55
CA ARG A 32 -14.13 0.51 16.46
C ARG A 32 -15.27 0.10 15.54
N ARG A 33 -15.00 0.00 14.24
CA ARG A 33 -15.97 -0.45 13.22
C ARG A 33 -15.70 -1.90 12.87
N ARG A 34 -16.40 -2.81 13.54
CA ARG A 34 -16.26 -4.26 13.34
C ARG A 34 -17.20 -4.73 12.23
N LEU A 35 -16.70 -5.54 11.30
CA LEU A 35 -17.54 -6.18 10.30
C LEU A 35 -18.37 -7.30 10.95
N VAL A 36 -19.69 -7.25 10.79
CA VAL A 36 -20.65 -8.24 11.28
C VAL A 36 -21.70 -8.45 10.18
N ASN A 37 -21.84 -9.67 9.67
CA ASN A 37 -22.80 -10.01 8.60
C ASN A 37 -22.67 -9.09 7.36
N LYS A 38 -21.42 -8.85 6.91
CA LYS A 38 -21.06 -7.96 5.80
C LYS A 38 -21.41 -6.47 5.98
N LYS A 39 -21.78 -6.03 7.19
CA LYS A 39 -21.95 -4.61 7.54
C LYS A 39 -21.04 -4.24 8.70
N LEU A 40 -20.43 -3.07 8.64
CA LEU A 40 -19.75 -2.46 9.75
C LEU A 40 -20.76 -2.07 10.83
N LYS A 41 -20.47 -2.46 12.07
CA LYS A 41 -21.12 -1.97 13.29
C LYS A 41 -20.10 -1.20 14.12
N GLU A 42 -20.51 -0.05 14.64
CA GLU A 42 -19.72 0.72 15.60
C GLU A 42 -19.86 0.10 16.99
N LEU A 43 -18.74 -0.06 17.68
CA LEU A 43 -18.64 -0.61 19.03
C LEU A 43 -17.71 0.28 19.85
N VAL A 44 -18.11 0.64 21.06
CA VAL A 44 -17.26 1.39 21.99
C VAL A 44 -16.04 0.55 22.40
N ILE A 45 -14.87 1.18 22.44
CA ILE A 45 -13.64 0.59 23.01
C ILE A 45 -13.65 0.89 24.52
N LEU A 46 -13.60 -0.14 25.35
CA LEU A 46 -13.66 0.04 26.79
C LEU A 46 -12.32 0.58 27.35
N PRO A 47 -12.31 1.42 28.40
CA PRO A 47 -11.08 1.98 28.96
C PRO A 47 -10.02 0.94 29.34
N GLY A 48 -10.44 -0.23 29.84
CA GLY A 48 -9.52 -1.34 30.17
C GLY A 48 -8.78 -1.92 28.96
N GLU A 49 -9.35 -1.83 27.75
CA GLU A 49 -8.69 -2.25 26.51
C GLU A 49 -7.63 -1.22 26.06
N LEU A 50 -7.81 0.05 26.46
CA LEU A 50 -6.88 1.16 26.25
C LEU A 50 -5.82 1.28 27.37
N ALA A 51 -5.73 0.30 28.28
CA ALA A 51 -4.64 0.23 29.24
C ALA A 51 -3.32 -0.11 28.51
N SER A 52 -2.38 0.83 28.48
CA SER A 52 -1.00 0.57 28.06
C SER A 52 -0.27 -0.31 29.08
N SER A 53 0.72 -1.07 28.61
CA SER A 53 1.60 -1.85 29.48
C SER A 53 3.07 -1.54 29.17
N THR A 54 4.01 -2.04 29.98
CA THR A 54 5.45 -1.92 29.69
C THR A 54 5.84 -2.51 28.33
N LEU A 55 5.06 -3.45 27.80
CA LEU A 55 5.30 -4.14 26.52
C LEU A 55 4.34 -3.71 25.40
N SER A 56 3.45 -2.74 25.62
CA SER A 56 2.46 -2.32 24.61
C SER A 56 2.08 -0.85 24.70
N LEU A 57 1.98 -0.22 23.53
CA LEU A 57 1.60 1.18 23.37
C LEU A 57 0.18 1.29 22.82
N VAL A 58 -0.59 2.26 23.31
CA VAL A 58 -1.84 2.66 22.68
C VAL A 58 -1.56 3.77 21.68
N LEU A 59 -1.78 3.49 20.40
CA LEU A 59 -1.60 4.44 19.30
C LEU A 59 -2.97 5.02 18.92
N ARG A 60 -3.08 6.36 18.84
CA ARG A 60 -4.27 6.99 18.27
C ARG A 60 -4.18 6.95 16.74
N ILE A 61 -5.15 6.33 16.09
CA ILE A 61 -5.19 6.24 14.63
C ILE A 61 -5.51 7.61 14.05
N LYS A 62 -4.84 7.95 12.95
CA LYS A 62 -5.01 9.20 12.20
C LYS A 62 -5.39 8.94 10.75
N HIS A 63 -4.83 7.89 10.15
CA HIS A 63 -5.20 7.47 8.81
C HIS A 63 -5.30 5.95 8.73
N VAL A 64 -6.22 5.48 7.91
CA VAL A 64 -6.32 4.07 7.52
C VAL A 64 -6.57 3.99 6.03
N ALA A 65 -5.82 3.13 5.33
CA ALA A 65 -6.03 2.89 3.91
C ALA A 65 -6.67 1.52 3.66
N LEU A 66 -7.73 1.52 2.86
CA LEU A 66 -8.64 0.40 2.64
C LEU A 66 -8.71 0.02 1.17
N ASN A 67 -8.81 -1.29 0.94
CA ASN A 67 -9.18 -1.88 -0.33
C ASN A 67 -10.57 -2.53 -0.20
N PHE A 68 -11.59 -1.96 -0.85
CA PHE A 68 -12.97 -2.45 -0.73
C PHE A 68 -13.15 -3.88 -1.26
N THR A 69 -12.27 -4.30 -2.18
CA THR A 69 -12.28 -5.65 -2.76
C THR A 69 -11.57 -6.71 -1.92
N ARG A 70 -10.77 -6.32 -0.89
CA ARG A 70 -9.87 -7.25 -0.16
C ARG A 70 -9.95 -7.18 1.38
N ASP A 71 -10.30 -6.03 1.95
CA ASP A 71 -10.15 -5.82 3.40
C ASP A 71 -11.41 -6.19 4.22
N PHE A 72 -12.54 -6.46 3.56
CA PHE A 72 -13.86 -6.65 4.20
C PHE A 72 -14.33 -8.11 4.13
N HIS A 73 -13.55 -9.03 4.71
CA HIS A 73 -13.79 -10.48 4.57
C HIS A 73 -13.88 -11.26 5.89
N THR A 74 -13.50 -10.66 7.02
CA THR A 74 -13.44 -11.31 8.34
C THR A 74 -14.32 -10.58 9.35
N ASN A 75 -14.79 -11.27 10.39
CA ASN A 75 -15.65 -10.68 11.43
C ASN A 75 -14.85 -9.85 12.46
N LEU A 76 -13.92 -9.02 11.99
CA LEU A 76 -12.99 -8.18 12.75
C LEU A 76 -13.11 -6.71 12.32
N VAL A 77 -12.34 -5.82 12.94
CA VAL A 77 -12.12 -4.46 12.41
C VAL A 77 -11.22 -4.55 11.15
N PRO A 78 -11.61 -3.99 9.99
CA PRO A 78 -10.81 -4.07 8.77
C PRO A 78 -9.70 -3.01 8.70
N GLY A 79 -8.87 -3.12 7.66
CA GLY A 79 -7.83 -2.15 7.28
C GLY A 79 -6.47 -2.43 7.92
N SER A 80 -5.54 -3.00 7.15
CA SER A 80 -4.19 -3.33 7.64
C SER A 80 -3.18 -2.17 7.53
N ARG A 81 -3.49 -1.14 6.75
CA ARG A 81 -2.59 -0.01 6.44
C ARG A 81 -2.89 1.13 7.41
N ILE A 82 -2.19 1.18 8.55
CA ILE A 82 -2.56 2.04 9.70
C ILE A 82 -1.46 3.07 9.97
N ILE A 83 -1.83 4.34 10.03
CA ILE A 83 -0.95 5.44 10.47
C ILE A 83 -1.57 6.12 11.69
N GLY A 84 -0.76 6.33 12.71
CA GLY A 84 -1.20 6.93 13.97
C GLY A 84 -0.16 7.83 14.62
N LYS A 85 -0.52 8.32 15.81
CA LYS A 85 0.34 9.12 16.68
C LYS A 85 0.22 8.67 18.13
N ILE A 86 1.32 8.78 18.85
CA ILE A 86 1.36 8.53 20.30
C ILE A 86 0.49 9.59 21.01
N PRO A 87 -0.45 9.21 21.87
CA PRO A 87 -1.16 10.15 22.74
C PRO A 87 -0.17 10.92 23.62
N THR A 88 -0.41 12.22 23.83
CA THR A 88 0.52 13.11 24.53
C THR A 88 0.83 12.60 25.94
N GLY A 89 2.09 12.24 26.20
CA GLY A 89 2.57 11.89 27.54
C GLY A 89 3.54 10.70 27.57
N ASP A 90 3.38 9.72 26.68
CA ASP A 90 4.22 8.52 26.70
C ASP A 90 5.54 8.71 25.94
N LYS A 91 6.63 8.88 26.70
CA LYS A 91 8.00 9.00 26.18
C LYS A 91 8.82 7.70 26.29
N ARG A 92 8.25 6.60 26.80
CA ARG A 92 9.01 5.45 27.32
C ARG A 92 9.74 4.62 26.26
N LEU A 93 9.46 4.85 24.98
CA LEU A 93 9.80 3.94 23.88
C LEU A 93 10.73 4.57 22.82
N GLY A 94 11.35 5.72 23.12
CA GLY A 94 12.32 6.39 22.24
C GLY A 94 11.73 7.08 21.00
N PHE A 95 10.41 7.06 20.82
CA PHE A 95 9.70 7.78 19.76
C PHE A 95 9.45 9.24 20.16
N GLY A 96 9.59 10.17 19.21
CA GLY A 96 9.30 11.58 19.39
C GLY A 96 7.80 11.90 19.29
N ARG A 97 7.37 12.98 19.95
CA ARG A 97 5.97 13.48 19.88
C ARG A 97 5.54 13.85 18.46
N ASN A 98 6.49 14.20 17.60
CA ASN A 98 6.26 14.62 16.22
C ASN A 98 6.36 13.46 15.22
N ASP A 99 6.80 12.28 15.66
CA ASP A 99 6.99 11.11 14.79
C ASP A 99 5.66 10.73 14.13
N LYS A 100 5.71 10.58 12.80
CA LYS A 100 4.67 9.93 12.01
C LYS A 100 4.92 8.43 12.12
N LEU A 101 3.98 7.68 12.69
CA LEU A 101 4.17 6.26 12.99
C LEU A 101 3.18 5.42 12.20
N MET A 102 3.70 4.43 11.49
CA MET A 102 2.94 3.42 10.78
C MET A 102 2.99 2.10 11.56
N VAL A 103 1.86 1.40 11.65
CA VAL A 103 1.83 0.05 12.22
C VAL A 103 2.18 -0.94 11.12
N PHE A 104 3.22 -1.73 11.32
CA PHE A 104 3.58 -2.80 10.39
C PHE A 104 2.56 -3.97 10.52
N PRO A 105 1.91 -4.40 9.44
CA PRO A 105 0.70 -5.22 9.55
C PRO A 105 0.91 -6.70 9.90
N TYR A 106 2.11 -7.27 9.69
CA TYR A 106 2.38 -8.71 9.90
C TYR A 106 3.24 -8.91 11.14
N LEU A 107 2.83 -9.74 12.09
CA LEU A 107 3.47 -9.91 13.39
C LEU A 107 3.86 -11.37 13.65
N THR A 108 4.61 -11.61 14.72
CA THR A 108 5.10 -12.93 15.14
C THR A 108 4.56 -13.32 16.51
N CYS A 109 4.66 -14.60 16.90
CA CYS A 109 4.27 -15.05 18.24
C CYS A 109 5.01 -14.31 19.35
N TRP A 110 6.31 -14.05 19.15
CA TRP A 110 7.14 -13.35 20.14
C TRP A 110 6.77 -11.86 20.26
N ILE A 111 6.31 -11.22 19.18
CA ILE A 111 5.76 -9.85 19.24
C ILE A 111 4.40 -9.82 19.94
N GLN A 112 3.55 -10.83 19.72
CA GLN A 112 2.27 -10.95 20.41
C GLN A 112 2.39 -11.35 21.89
N GLY A 113 3.57 -11.78 22.36
CA GLY A 113 3.75 -12.28 23.73
C GLY A 113 3.01 -13.59 24.00
N VAL A 114 2.88 -14.45 22.99
CA VAL A 114 2.28 -15.79 23.14
C VAL A 114 3.14 -16.63 24.09
N LEU A 115 2.51 -17.28 25.07
CA LEU A 115 3.20 -18.10 26.08
C LEU A 115 4.01 -19.25 25.47
N ASP A 116 3.48 -19.88 24.42
CA ASP A 116 4.14 -20.92 23.64
C ASP A 116 4.34 -20.45 22.19
N PRO A 117 5.49 -19.80 21.88
CA PRO A 117 5.80 -19.35 20.53
C PRO A 117 6.24 -20.51 19.64
N CYS A 118 5.85 -20.50 18.36
CA CYS A 118 6.23 -21.58 17.45
C CYS A 118 7.74 -21.75 17.28
N GLU A 119 8.19 -22.94 16.91
CA GLU A 119 9.61 -23.32 16.76
C GLU A 119 10.44 -22.28 15.97
N ASN A 120 9.89 -21.76 14.87
CA ASN A 120 10.54 -20.71 14.07
C ASN A 120 10.73 -19.40 14.85
N CYS A 121 9.77 -19.01 15.70
CA CYS A 121 9.95 -17.85 16.59
C CYS A 121 11.00 -18.13 17.67
N ILE A 122 11.02 -19.32 18.28
CA ILE A 122 12.06 -19.73 19.23
C ILE A 122 13.44 -19.65 18.56
N ALA A 123 13.58 -20.20 17.36
CA ALA A 123 14.82 -20.22 16.59
C ALA A 123 15.28 -18.82 16.10
N VAL A 124 14.37 -17.85 16.00
CA VAL A 124 14.69 -16.43 15.75
C VAL A 124 15.09 -15.71 17.03
N MET A 125 14.38 -15.94 18.15
CA MET A 125 14.69 -15.37 19.46
C MET A 125 16.04 -15.84 20.01
N ALA A 126 16.44 -17.09 19.72
CA ALA A 126 17.76 -17.63 20.03
C ALA A 126 18.88 -17.14 19.06
N LYS A 127 18.53 -16.31 18.07
CA LYS A 127 19.44 -15.70 17.10
C LYS A 127 19.23 -14.17 17.14
N ASP A 128 19.49 -13.51 16.02
CA ASP A 128 19.31 -12.07 15.90
C ASP A 128 17.90 -11.74 15.37
N ILE A 129 17.05 -11.21 16.26
CA ILE A 129 15.69 -10.75 15.96
C ILE A 129 15.65 -9.48 15.08
N SER A 130 16.78 -8.78 14.93
CA SER A 130 16.90 -7.50 14.22
C SER A 130 17.31 -7.63 12.75
N THR A 131 17.50 -8.86 12.23
CA THR A 131 17.97 -9.07 10.86
C THR A 131 16.95 -9.76 9.95
N TYR A 132 16.84 -9.23 8.72
CA TYR A 132 16.06 -9.81 7.62
C TYR A 132 16.29 -11.32 7.43
N LYS A 133 17.57 -11.74 7.45
CA LYS A 133 17.97 -13.13 7.17
C LYS A 133 17.47 -14.13 8.22
N SER A 134 17.30 -13.74 9.47
CA SER A 134 16.72 -14.61 10.51
C SER A 134 15.26 -14.92 10.21
N HIS A 135 14.45 -13.88 9.96
CA HIS A 135 13.01 -14.02 9.70
C HIS A 135 12.70 -14.61 8.32
N LEU A 136 13.58 -14.44 7.32
CA LEU A 136 13.49 -15.12 6.02
C LEU A 136 13.68 -16.64 6.17
N ARG A 137 14.66 -17.07 6.95
CA ARG A 137 14.95 -18.51 7.16
C ARG A 137 13.91 -19.19 8.04
N HIS A 138 13.40 -18.46 9.04
CA HIS A 138 12.53 -18.97 10.08
C HIS A 138 11.24 -18.13 10.18
N PRO A 139 10.36 -18.17 9.15
CA PRO A 139 9.12 -17.39 9.14
C PRO A 139 8.12 -17.87 10.20
N CYS A 140 7.47 -16.93 10.90
CA CYS A 140 6.45 -17.27 11.90
C CYS A 140 5.23 -17.94 11.24
N THR A 141 4.77 -19.05 11.80
CA THR A 141 3.67 -19.87 11.27
C THR A 141 2.26 -19.41 11.70
N ALA A 142 2.14 -18.59 12.74
CA ALA A 142 0.86 -18.26 13.36
C ALA A 142 0.04 -17.16 12.65
N ASN A 143 0.54 -16.60 11.54
CA ASN A 143 -0.21 -15.70 10.63
C ASN A 143 -0.94 -14.53 11.35
N TRP A 144 -0.25 -13.87 12.29
CA TRP A 144 -0.75 -12.69 12.98
C TRP A 144 -0.74 -11.48 12.02
N LYS A 145 -1.91 -10.96 11.65
CA LYS A 145 -2.05 -9.86 10.70
C LYS A 145 -3.20 -8.92 11.06
N TYR A 146 -2.88 -7.64 11.26
CA TYR A 146 -3.88 -6.58 11.45
C TYR A 146 -4.84 -6.48 10.26
N GLY A 147 -6.14 -6.34 10.55
CA GLY A 147 -7.22 -6.32 9.56
C GLY A 147 -7.59 -7.69 8.97
N LYS A 148 -6.94 -8.79 9.38
CA LYS A 148 -7.22 -10.16 8.87
C LYS A 148 -7.40 -11.19 9.99
N THR A 149 -6.45 -11.29 10.92
CA THR A 149 -6.52 -12.17 12.10
C THR A 149 -6.48 -11.39 13.43
N LEU A 150 -6.11 -10.10 13.37
CA LEU A 150 -6.19 -9.13 14.47
C LEU A 150 -7.04 -7.91 14.03
N ASP A 151 -7.64 -7.20 14.97
CA ASP A 151 -8.42 -5.96 14.70
C ASP A 151 -7.55 -4.89 14.03
N GLY A 152 -7.97 -4.41 12.86
CA GLY A 152 -7.26 -3.43 12.02
C GLY A 152 -7.47 -1.96 12.39
N GLY A 153 -7.33 -1.08 11.41
CA GLY A 153 -7.24 0.37 11.55
C GLY A 153 -8.55 1.15 11.44
N LEU A 154 -9.68 0.51 11.17
CA LEU A 154 -10.98 1.20 11.08
C LEU A 154 -11.59 1.48 12.48
N GLN A 155 -10.77 2.06 13.36
CA GLN A 155 -11.06 2.37 14.76
C GLN A 155 -10.27 3.61 15.21
N ASP A 156 -10.59 4.18 16.36
CA ASP A 156 -9.96 5.44 16.81
C ASP A 156 -8.59 5.23 17.47
N TYR A 157 -8.39 4.08 18.11
CA TYR A 157 -7.16 3.71 18.81
C TYR A 157 -6.87 2.23 18.59
N ILE A 158 -5.58 1.88 18.60
CA ILE A 158 -5.11 0.49 18.49
C ILE A 158 -4.00 0.24 19.49
N LYS A 159 -4.04 -0.95 20.12
CA LYS A 159 -2.99 -1.42 21.01
C LYS A 159 -1.93 -2.15 20.19
N VAL A 160 -0.69 -1.67 20.27
CA VAL A 160 0.46 -2.15 19.52
C VAL A 160 1.45 -2.80 20.49
N PRO A 161 1.66 -4.13 20.45
CA PRO A 161 2.62 -4.80 21.30
C PRO A 161 4.04 -4.68 20.72
N LEU A 162 5.05 -4.76 21.59
CA LEU A 162 6.48 -4.49 21.31
C LEU A 162 6.70 -3.38 20.26
N PRO A 163 6.39 -2.11 20.59
CA PRO A 163 6.30 -1.02 19.60
C PRO A 163 7.57 -0.76 18.77
N GLN A 164 8.76 -1.08 19.29
CA GLN A 164 10.03 -0.98 18.55
C GLN A 164 10.12 -1.97 17.36
N HIS A 165 9.33 -3.05 17.40
CA HIS A 165 9.25 -4.08 16.37
C HIS A 165 7.97 -3.98 15.53
N SER A 166 6.87 -3.49 16.11
CA SER A 166 5.58 -3.36 15.41
C SER A 166 5.36 -2.00 14.74
N LEU A 167 6.12 -0.96 15.07
CA LEU A 167 6.02 0.36 14.45
C LEU A 167 7.19 0.64 13.51
N ILE A 168 6.90 1.36 12.44
CA ILE A 168 7.88 1.97 11.55
C ILE A 168 7.74 3.50 11.65
N ARG A 169 8.86 4.21 11.76
CA ARG A 169 8.90 5.67 11.63
C ARG A 169 8.81 6.03 10.15
N ILE A 170 7.84 6.87 9.79
CA ILE A 170 7.75 7.43 8.44
C ILE A 170 8.79 8.56 8.34
N PRO A 171 9.76 8.50 7.41
CA PRO A 171 10.74 9.56 7.24
C PRO A 171 10.12 10.90 6.87
N ASN A 172 10.87 11.98 7.09
CA ASN A 172 10.49 13.29 6.59
C ASN A 172 10.49 13.29 5.05
N GLY A 173 9.66 14.13 4.44
CA GLY A 173 9.50 14.17 2.98
C GLY A 173 8.65 13.05 2.36
N VAL A 174 8.40 11.93 3.05
CA VAL A 174 7.58 10.83 2.52
C VAL A 174 6.09 11.09 2.69
N SER A 175 5.30 10.76 1.66
CA SER A 175 3.84 10.86 1.65
C SER A 175 3.17 9.80 2.52
N LEU A 176 2.16 10.19 3.29
CA LEU A 176 1.35 9.26 4.08
C LEU A 176 0.58 8.26 3.20
N HIS A 177 0.19 8.67 1.98
CA HIS A 177 -0.42 7.77 1.00
C HIS A 177 0.58 6.73 0.51
N ASP A 178 1.79 7.15 0.14
CA ASP A 178 2.84 6.24 -0.34
C ASP A 178 3.17 5.19 0.74
N CYS A 179 3.35 5.62 2.00
CA CYS A 179 3.54 4.70 3.14
C CYS A 179 2.43 3.65 3.27
N CYS A 180 1.18 4.01 2.99
CA CYS A 180 0.07 3.07 3.06
C CYS A 180 0.08 2.08 1.88
N PHE A 181 0.32 2.54 0.65
CA PHE A 181 0.11 1.71 -0.56
C PHE A 181 1.33 0.90 -1.00
N LEU A 182 2.54 1.19 -0.49
CA LEU A 182 3.74 0.37 -0.68
C LEU A 182 3.51 -1.14 -0.42
N TYR A 183 2.63 -1.49 0.53
CA TYR A 183 2.29 -2.88 0.85
C TYR A 183 1.58 -3.66 -0.26
N ASP A 184 0.95 -2.98 -1.22
CA ASP A 184 0.08 -3.63 -2.19
C ASP A 184 0.86 -4.23 -3.37
N ILE A 185 1.95 -3.57 -3.80
CA ILE A 185 2.77 -3.99 -4.96
C ILE A 185 4.26 -3.82 -4.70
N ALA A 186 4.73 -2.65 -4.26
CA ALA A 186 6.16 -2.35 -4.15
C ALA A 186 6.91 -3.27 -3.16
N VAL A 187 6.41 -3.45 -1.92
CA VAL A 187 7.06 -4.33 -0.93
C VAL A 187 7.01 -5.81 -1.35
N PRO A 188 5.87 -6.37 -1.81
CA PRO A 188 5.85 -7.74 -2.35
C PRO A 188 6.81 -7.94 -3.52
N PHE A 189 6.86 -6.99 -4.45
CA PHE A 189 7.79 -7.01 -5.58
C PHE A 189 9.25 -6.99 -5.10
N TYR A 190 9.59 -6.09 -4.18
CA TYR A 190 10.93 -5.96 -3.63
C TYR A 190 11.40 -7.22 -2.88
N SER A 191 10.51 -7.84 -2.10
CA SER A 191 10.78 -9.16 -1.50
C SER A 191 11.11 -10.20 -2.56
N TYR A 192 10.27 -10.36 -3.59
CA TYR A 192 10.54 -11.33 -4.65
C TYR A 192 11.85 -11.04 -5.39
N CYS A 193 12.19 -9.76 -5.59
CA CYS A 193 13.44 -9.36 -6.21
C CYS A 193 14.65 -9.80 -5.38
N ARG A 194 14.66 -9.50 -4.07
CA ARG A 194 15.77 -9.87 -3.17
C ARG A 194 15.88 -11.37 -2.93
N ASP A 195 14.75 -12.07 -2.79
CA ASP A 195 14.72 -13.47 -2.40
C ASP A 195 14.92 -14.42 -3.60
N VAL A 196 14.57 -13.98 -4.82
CA VAL A 196 14.55 -14.83 -6.02
C VAL A 196 15.13 -14.11 -7.25
N LEU A 197 14.51 -13.02 -7.71
CA LEU A 197 14.72 -12.52 -9.08
C LEU A 197 16.16 -12.09 -9.35
N CYS A 198 16.80 -11.33 -8.45
CA CYS A 198 18.17 -10.84 -8.67
C CYS A 198 19.17 -11.98 -8.94
N SER A 199 19.07 -13.10 -8.20
CA SER A 199 19.93 -14.27 -8.42
C SER A 199 19.61 -15.06 -9.70
N LEU A 200 18.45 -14.82 -10.33
CA LEU A 200 18.14 -15.31 -11.67
C LEU A 200 18.72 -14.36 -12.73
N LEU A 201 18.57 -13.04 -12.55
CA LEU A 201 19.13 -12.03 -13.46
C LEU A 201 20.65 -12.12 -13.58
N GLU A 202 21.36 -12.36 -12.47
CA GLU A 202 22.80 -12.63 -12.44
C GLU A 202 23.22 -13.83 -13.30
N LYS A 203 22.34 -14.83 -13.47
CA LYS A 203 22.60 -16.07 -14.24
C LYS A 203 22.12 -15.97 -15.69
N THR A 204 21.10 -15.17 -15.96
CA THR A 204 20.50 -14.96 -17.29
C THR A 204 20.22 -13.47 -17.52
N PRO A 205 21.23 -12.68 -17.91
CA PRO A 205 21.08 -11.23 -18.07
C PRO A 205 20.17 -10.83 -19.25
N ASP A 206 20.13 -11.62 -20.33
CA ASP A 206 19.31 -11.37 -21.52
C ASP A 206 17.82 -11.81 -21.37
N CYS A 207 17.36 -12.06 -20.14
CA CYS A 207 16.00 -12.53 -19.90
C CYS A 207 14.95 -11.42 -20.10
N ARG A 208 13.66 -11.80 -20.13
CA ARG A 208 12.54 -10.85 -20.23
C ARG A 208 11.53 -11.08 -19.12
N ILE A 209 11.13 -10.01 -18.46
CA ILE A 209 10.16 -10.00 -17.36
C ILE A 209 8.87 -9.33 -17.83
N LEU A 210 7.73 -10.00 -17.62
CA LEU A 210 6.41 -9.40 -17.75
C LEU A 210 5.81 -9.16 -16.37
N VAL A 211 5.22 -7.99 -16.15
CA VAL A 211 4.48 -7.65 -14.93
C VAL A 211 3.02 -7.39 -15.29
N ILE A 212 2.12 -8.22 -14.77
CA ILE A 212 0.67 -8.13 -14.97
C ILE A 212 0.04 -7.46 -13.74
N LEU A 213 -0.30 -6.17 -13.91
CA LEU A 213 -0.88 -5.28 -12.91
C LEU A 213 -2.42 -5.25 -13.03
N GLY A 214 -3.10 -4.74 -12.01
CA GLY A 214 -4.54 -4.54 -12.04
C GLY A 214 -4.92 -3.38 -12.96
N ASP A 215 -4.17 -2.28 -12.90
CA ASP A 215 -4.18 -1.18 -13.87
C ASP A 215 -2.75 -0.69 -14.07
N SER A 216 -2.14 -1.03 -15.21
CA SER A 216 -0.74 -0.70 -15.48
C SER A 216 -0.48 0.79 -15.61
N THR A 217 -1.51 1.61 -15.87
CA THR A 217 -1.36 3.07 -15.96
C THR A 217 -1.27 3.74 -14.59
N ARG A 218 -1.84 3.10 -13.54
CA ARG A 218 -1.85 3.61 -12.17
C ARG A 218 -0.79 2.98 -11.28
N GLU A 219 -0.47 1.71 -11.53
CA GLU A 219 0.30 0.86 -10.61
C GLU A 219 1.76 0.65 -11.01
N ALA A 220 2.17 1.05 -12.23
CA ALA A 220 3.55 0.86 -12.68
C ALA A 220 4.57 1.62 -11.81
N ASN A 221 4.21 2.77 -11.23
CA ASN A 221 5.07 3.54 -10.32
C ASN A 221 5.53 2.72 -9.11
N ASP A 222 4.67 1.87 -8.55
CA ASP A 222 5.01 0.97 -7.45
C ASP A 222 6.19 0.05 -7.81
N CYS A 223 6.23 -0.44 -9.06
CA CYS A 223 7.32 -1.28 -9.56
C CYS A 223 8.55 -0.45 -9.95
N LEU A 224 8.36 0.72 -10.57
CA LEU A 224 9.46 1.61 -10.99
C LEU A 224 10.30 2.09 -9.80
N LEU A 225 9.67 2.34 -8.64
CA LEU A 225 10.38 2.63 -7.38
C LEU A 225 11.38 1.52 -7.02
N VAL A 226 10.95 0.26 -7.08
CA VAL A 226 11.78 -0.91 -6.74
C VAL A 226 12.88 -1.13 -7.78
N ILE A 227 12.56 -0.96 -9.07
CA ILE A 227 13.51 -1.06 -10.19
C ILE A 227 14.62 -0.02 -10.03
N HIS A 228 14.26 1.23 -9.72
CA HIS A 228 15.21 2.30 -9.45
C HIS A 228 16.08 2.01 -8.22
N HIS A 229 15.47 1.64 -7.09
CA HIS A 229 16.17 1.32 -5.85
C HIS A 229 17.18 0.17 -6.01
N LEU A 230 16.80 -0.89 -6.72
CA LEU A 230 17.68 -2.02 -7.02
C LEU A 230 18.60 -1.82 -8.24
N ARG A 231 18.47 -0.69 -8.96
CA ARG A 231 19.19 -0.42 -10.22
C ARG A 231 19.02 -1.53 -11.27
N LEU A 232 17.82 -2.11 -11.35
CA LEU A 232 17.49 -3.11 -12.38
C LEU A 232 17.38 -2.44 -13.75
N ASP A 233 17.78 -3.14 -14.81
CA ASP A 233 17.60 -2.63 -16.17
C ASP A 233 16.11 -2.66 -16.56
N HIS A 234 15.52 -1.48 -16.65
CA HIS A 234 14.16 -1.24 -17.09
C HIS A 234 13.84 -1.82 -18.48
N LEU A 235 14.85 -1.97 -19.36
CA LEU A 235 14.67 -2.55 -20.70
C LEU A 235 14.30 -4.05 -20.68
N LEU A 236 14.54 -4.74 -19.56
CA LEU A 236 14.18 -6.15 -19.38
C LEU A 236 12.70 -6.31 -18.96
N ILE A 237 12.01 -5.24 -18.57
CA ILE A 237 10.73 -5.27 -17.86
C ILE A 237 9.62 -4.66 -18.71
N THR A 238 8.55 -5.42 -18.92
CA THR A 238 7.34 -4.98 -19.62
C THR A 238 6.15 -4.95 -18.66
N PHE A 239 5.40 -3.85 -18.64
CA PHE A 239 4.17 -3.72 -17.85
C PHE A 239 2.93 -3.93 -18.71
N THR A 240 1.95 -4.66 -18.20
CA THR A 240 0.64 -4.83 -18.83
C THR A 240 -0.45 -5.03 -17.77
N ASP A 241 -1.69 -5.04 -18.21
CA ASP A 241 -2.86 -5.38 -17.40
C ASP A 241 -3.87 -6.14 -18.30
N MET A 242 -4.92 -6.70 -17.68
CA MET A 242 -5.92 -7.47 -18.43
C MET A 242 -6.77 -6.61 -19.36
N LYS A 243 -6.87 -5.30 -19.13
CA LYS A 243 -7.63 -4.41 -20.01
C LYS A 243 -6.88 -4.27 -21.34
N LYS A 244 -5.60 -3.89 -21.31
CA LYS A 244 -4.72 -3.81 -22.49
C LYS A 244 -4.61 -5.12 -23.26
N LEU A 245 -4.46 -6.25 -22.56
CA LEU A 245 -4.36 -7.57 -23.20
C LEU A 245 -5.63 -7.99 -23.95
N ASN A 246 -6.80 -7.47 -23.55
CA ASN A 246 -8.09 -7.77 -24.18
C ASN A 246 -8.48 -6.73 -25.25
N GLU A 247 -8.12 -5.45 -25.05
CA GLU A 247 -8.51 -4.36 -25.94
C GLU A 247 -7.62 -4.23 -27.18
N ILE A 248 -6.34 -4.58 -27.10
CA ILE A 248 -5.38 -4.45 -28.21
C ILE A 248 -5.34 -5.76 -29.04
N PRO A 249 -5.88 -5.78 -30.28
CA PRO A 249 -5.95 -7.00 -31.08
C PRO A 249 -4.56 -7.57 -31.36
N GLY A 250 -4.41 -8.89 -31.22
CA GLY A 250 -3.14 -9.57 -31.49
C GLY A 250 -2.01 -9.34 -30.48
N LEU A 251 -2.22 -8.55 -29.41
CA LEU A 251 -1.20 -8.35 -28.38
C LEU A 251 -0.84 -9.65 -27.65
N LEU A 252 -1.84 -10.46 -27.29
CA LEU A 252 -1.64 -11.78 -26.67
C LEU A 252 -0.78 -12.71 -27.54
N SER A 253 -1.07 -12.82 -28.85
CA SER A 253 -0.23 -13.58 -29.79
C SER A 253 1.16 -12.97 -29.97
N THR A 254 1.28 -11.64 -29.88
CA THR A 254 2.57 -10.95 -29.96
C THR A 254 3.43 -11.20 -28.71
N TYR A 255 2.82 -11.45 -27.55
CA TYR A 255 3.53 -11.69 -26.28
C TYR A 255 3.68 -13.18 -25.92
N ALA A 256 2.95 -14.07 -26.60
CA ALA A 256 2.93 -15.51 -26.34
C ALA A 256 4.33 -16.13 -26.31
N ASN A 257 4.63 -16.89 -25.26
CA ASN A 257 5.90 -17.58 -25.01
C ASN A 257 7.17 -16.70 -25.05
N LYS A 258 7.11 -15.37 -24.80
CA LYS A 258 8.28 -14.47 -24.90
C LYS A 258 8.97 -14.13 -23.58
N PHE A 259 8.34 -14.41 -22.44
CA PHE A 259 8.82 -13.92 -21.14
C PHE A 259 9.37 -15.04 -20.26
N HIS A 260 10.58 -14.86 -19.76
CA HIS A 260 11.25 -15.85 -18.89
C HIS A 260 10.63 -15.83 -17.49
N HIS A 261 10.26 -14.63 -17.01
CA HIS A 261 9.65 -14.41 -15.72
C HIS A 261 8.33 -13.67 -15.90
N VAL A 262 7.25 -14.16 -15.30
CA VAL A 262 5.95 -13.47 -15.31
C VAL A 262 5.47 -13.22 -13.89
N LEU A 263 5.24 -11.96 -13.54
CA LEU A 263 4.90 -11.48 -12.21
C LEU A 263 3.44 -11.01 -12.20
N VAL A 264 2.59 -11.60 -11.36
CA VAL A 264 1.13 -11.41 -11.40
C VAL A 264 0.62 -10.80 -10.10
N PHE A 265 0.27 -9.51 -10.15
CA PHE A 265 -0.35 -8.75 -9.05
C PHE A 265 -1.87 -8.63 -9.22
N ALA A 266 -2.34 -8.69 -10.47
CA ALA A 266 -3.75 -8.62 -10.83
C ALA A 266 -4.57 -9.76 -10.21
N ALA A 267 -5.78 -9.44 -9.75
CA ALA A 267 -6.66 -10.38 -9.06
C ALA A 267 -7.38 -11.36 -9.99
N GLY A 268 -7.72 -12.55 -9.46
CA GLY A 268 -8.53 -13.55 -10.16
C GLY A 268 -7.76 -14.44 -11.14
N GLN A 269 -8.49 -15.27 -11.88
CA GLN A 269 -7.93 -16.36 -12.70
C GLN A 269 -7.44 -15.90 -14.09
N GLY A 270 -8.08 -14.90 -14.70
CA GLY A 270 -7.70 -14.37 -16.03
C GLY A 270 -6.21 -14.00 -16.14
N PRO A 271 -5.66 -13.19 -15.20
CA PRO A 271 -4.22 -12.88 -15.17
C PRO A 271 -3.31 -14.11 -15.08
N VAL A 272 -3.73 -15.16 -14.38
CA VAL A 272 -2.96 -16.41 -14.21
C VAL A 272 -2.96 -17.21 -15.51
N THR A 273 -4.11 -17.31 -16.19
CA THR A 273 -4.20 -17.92 -17.52
C THR A 273 -3.35 -17.15 -18.54
N ALA A 274 -3.39 -15.82 -18.52
CA ALA A 274 -2.51 -14.99 -19.35
C ALA A 274 -1.03 -15.26 -19.03
N ALA A 275 -0.63 -15.29 -17.76
CA ALA A 275 0.76 -15.56 -17.38
C ALA A 275 1.29 -16.91 -17.88
N LEU A 276 0.44 -17.95 -17.88
CA LEU A 276 0.78 -19.27 -18.42
C LEU A 276 0.97 -19.29 -19.95
N ALA A 277 0.28 -18.41 -20.69
CA ALA A 277 0.36 -18.31 -22.15
C ALA A 277 1.48 -17.35 -22.63
N LEU A 278 1.78 -16.31 -21.85
CA LEU A 278 2.80 -15.31 -22.19
C LEU A 278 4.21 -15.69 -21.69
N GLY A 279 4.28 -16.45 -20.59
CA GLY A 279 5.53 -17.05 -20.12
C GLY A 279 6.05 -18.12 -21.08
N LEU A 280 7.36 -18.12 -21.31
CA LEU A 280 8.06 -19.01 -22.24
C LEU A 280 7.88 -20.48 -21.83
N ALA A 281 7.15 -21.23 -22.67
CA ALA A 281 6.91 -22.66 -22.48
C ALA A 281 7.85 -23.49 -23.38
N THR A 282 8.67 -24.34 -22.77
CA THR A 282 9.57 -25.29 -23.47
C THR A 282 9.08 -26.73 -23.38
N GLY A 283 8.22 -27.06 -22.40
CA GLY A 283 7.87 -28.43 -22.03
C GLY A 283 9.00 -29.23 -21.35
N LEU A 284 10.19 -28.64 -21.15
CA LEU A 284 11.37 -29.33 -20.64
C LEU A 284 11.65 -28.99 -19.17
N GLU A 285 11.59 -29.99 -18.30
CA GLU A 285 11.86 -29.86 -16.86
C GLU A 285 13.26 -29.31 -16.54
N SER A 286 14.26 -29.61 -17.39
CA SER A 286 15.62 -29.05 -17.28
C SER A 286 15.68 -27.52 -17.36
N THR A 287 14.61 -26.87 -17.84
CA THR A 287 14.50 -25.40 -17.92
C THR A 287 13.77 -24.76 -16.73
N LYS A 288 13.19 -25.56 -15.83
CA LYS A 288 12.37 -25.12 -14.69
C LYS A 288 13.10 -24.14 -13.75
N ALA A 289 14.43 -24.26 -13.64
CA ALA A 289 15.29 -23.36 -12.86
C ALA A 289 15.54 -21.98 -13.50
N ARG A 290 15.15 -21.76 -14.77
CA ARG A 290 15.39 -20.52 -15.53
C ARG A 290 14.12 -19.72 -15.78
N HIS A 291 12.95 -20.35 -15.72
CA HIS A 291 11.67 -19.70 -16.02
C HIS A 291 10.76 -19.71 -14.80
N THR A 292 10.10 -18.58 -14.50
CA THR A 292 9.28 -18.44 -13.29
C THR A 292 7.94 -17.78 -13.55
N ILE A 293 6.94 -18.17 -12.76
CA ILE A 293 5.68 -17.44 -12.62
C ILE A 293 5.52 -17.10 -11.14
N ALA A 294 5.47 -15.82 -10.79
CA ALA A 294 5.28 -15.35 -9.43
C ALA A 294 3.87 -14.77 -9.25
N LEU A 295 3.14 -15.27 -8.25
CA LEU A 295 1.77 -14.88 -7.91
C LEU A 295 1.79 -14.12 -6.58
N PHE A 296 1.31 -12.88 -6.55
CA PHE A 296 1.49 -11.97 -5.41
C PHE A 296 0.19 -11.79 -4.60
N GLY A 297 0.14 -12.39 -3.41
CA GLY A 297 -0.99 -12.28 -2.48
C GLY A 297 -2.12 -13.31 -2.68
N ASP A 298 -2.93 -13.47 -1.64
CA ASP A 298 -3.97 -14.52 -1.52
C ASP A 298 -5.16 -14.38 -2.51
N HIS A 299 -5.27 -13.23 -3.21
CA HIS A 299 -6.38 -12.87 -4.11
C HIS A 299 -6.09 -13.16 -5.60
N VAL A 300 -4.86 -13.57 -5.92
CA VAL A 300 -4.48 -14.02 -7.27
C VAL A 300 -5.06 -15.42 -7.50
N GLY A 301 -5.41 -15.74 -8.76
CA GLY A 301 -5.90 -17.05 -9.14
C GLY A 301 -4.95 -18.21 -8.81
N ARG A 302 -5.43 -19.45 -8.92
CA ARG A 302 -4.63 -20.65 -8.64
C ARG A 302 -4.17 -21.30 -9.94
N ILE A 303 -2.90 -21.68 -9.96
CA ILE A 303 -2.41 -22.69 -10.91
C ILE A 303 -2.80 -24.05 -10.32
N TYR A 304 -3.65 -24.81 -11.03
CA TYR A 304 -4.20 -26.10 -10.58
C TYR A 304 -3.30 -27.29 -10.97
N SER A 305 -2.57 -27.16 -12.07
CA SER A 305 -1.53 -28.10 -12.52
C SER A 305 -0.28 -27.28 -12.77
N GLU A 306 0.81 -27.58 -12.05
CA GLU A 306 2.05 -26.83 -12.23
C GLU A 306 2.68 -27.13 -13.59
N PRO A 307 3.13 -26.10 -14.32
CA PRO A 307 3.88 -26.31 -15.56
C PRO A 307 5.18 -27.09 -15.28
N PRO A 308 5.52 -28.11 -16.10
CA PRO A 308 6.72 -28.92 -15.88
C PRO A 308 8.02 -28.12 -16.10
N ASP A 309 7.96 -27.04 -16.87
CA ASP A 309 9.08 -26.25 -17.39
C ASP A 309 9.31 -24.91 -16.69
N ARG A 310 8.51 -24.57 -15.67
CA ARG A 310 8.51 -23.27 -14.99
C ARG A 310 8.32 -23.44 -13.48
N THR A 311 9.06 -22.66 -12.68
CA THR A 311 8.88 -22.63 -11.22
C THR A 311 7.78 -21.65 -10.84
N VAL A 312 6.76 -22.11 -10.10
CA VAL A 312 5.69 -21.26 -9.58
C VAL A 312 6.04 -20.78 -8.17
N HIS A 313 6.13 -19.46 -7.98
CA HIS A 313 6.31 -18.85 -6.67
C HIS A 313 5.00 -18.21 -6.21
N ARG A 314 4.63 -18.42 -4.94
CA ARG A 314 3.56 -17.66 -4.29
C ARG A 314 4.20 -16.71 -3.28
N VAL A 315 4.10 -15.42 -3.55
CA VAL A 315 4.76 -14.37 -2.78
C VAL A 315 3.75 -13.78 -1.81
N ASN A 316 3.96 -14.05 -0.53
CA ASN A 316 3.15 -13.54 0.58
C ASN A 316 4.06 -12.81 1.57
N LEU A 317 3.65 -11.62 1.98
CA LEU A 317 4.36 -10.83 2.98
C LEU A 317 4.26 -11.44 4.38
N SER A 318 5.30 -11.19 5.17
CA SER A 318 5.51 -11.68 6.53
C SER A 318 6.30 -10.66 7.35
N TYR A 319 6.69 -10.99 8.59
CA TYR A 319 7.46 -10.05 9.42
C TYR A 319 8.84 -9.68 8.83
N LYS A 320 9.48 -10.55 8.04
CA LYS A 320 10.75 -10.21 7.36
C LYS A 320 10.62 -8.98 6.47
N ASP A 321 9.44 -8.70 5.96
CA ASP A 321 9.23 -7.63 4.99
C ASP A 321 9.11 -6.24 5.65
N LYS A 322 9.17 -6.18 6.99
CA LYS A 322 9.37 -4.95 7.76
C LYS A 322 10.65 -4.22 7.35
N PHE A 323 11.77 -4.96 7.28
CA PHE A 323 13.07 -4.39 6.93
C PHE A 323 13.06 -3.82 5.51
N LEU A 324 12.38 -4.50 4.58
CA LEU A 324 12.24 -4.07 3.18
C LEU A 324 11.35 -2.83 3.05
N MET A 325 10.31 -2.74 3.88
CA MET A 325 9.47 -1.55 3.98
C MET A 325 10.24 -0.34 4.52
N GLU A 326 11.10 -0.54 5.51
CA GLU A 326 11.98 0.51 6.05
C GLU A 326 13.01 1.00 5.01
N GLU A 327 13.62 0.07 4.25
CA GLU A 327 14.51 0.40 3.12
C GLU A 327 13.79 1.21 2.02
N LEU A 328 12.58 0.80 1.59
CA LEU A 328 11.83 1.52 0.55
C LEU A 328 11.31 2.89 1.00
N LEU A 329 10.93 3.03 2.28
CA LEU A 329 10.56 4.34 2.85
C LEU A 329 11.74 5.31 2.86
N GLN A 330 12.95 4.82 3.16
CA GLN A 330 14.16 5.64 3.05
C GLN A 330 14.45 6.02 1.60
N ALA A 331 14.35 5.06 0.66
CA ALA A 331 14.54 5.34 -0.77
C ALA A 331 13.58 6.42 -1.31
N LEU A 332 12.32 6.43 -0.85
CA LEU A 332 11.36 7.50 -1.17
C LEU A 332 11.74 8.85 -0.53
N ALA A 333 12.29 8.84 0.69
CA ALA A 333 12.77 10.05 1.35
C ALA A 333 13.95 10.67 0.58
N ASP A 334 14.88 9.83 0.15
CA ASP A 334 16.05 10.22 -0.63
C ASP A 334 15.62 10.79 -2.01
N LEU A 335 14.73 10.09 -2.72
CA LEU A 335 14.13 10.57 -3.98
C LEU A 335 13.43 11.92 -3.86
N ASN A 336 12.74 12.17 -2.73
CA ASN A 336 12.10 13.46 -2.45
C ASN A 336 13.08 14.55 -2.01
N SER A 337 14.33 14.20 -1.64
CA SER A 337 15.36 15.13 -1.19
C SER A 337 16.29 15.60 -2.32
N ILE A 338 16.39 14.86 -3.43
CA ILE A 338 17.28 15.14 -4.58
C ILE A 338 16.88 16.40 -5.40
N LYS A 339 15.80 17.12 -5.04
CA LYS A 339 15.24 18.24 -5.82
C LYS A 339 15.84 19.64 -5.55
N ASP A 340 16.86 19.77 -4.72
CA ASP A 340 17.44 21.07 -4.32
C ASP A 340 18.84 21.37 -4.96
N ASP A 341 19.35 20.55 -5.89
CA ASP A 341 20.61 20.81 -6.65
C ASP A 341 20.37 20.91 -8.17
N ASP A 342 20.96 21.93 -8.81
CA ASP A 342 20.73 22.40 -10.19
C ASP A 342 21.31 21.52 -11.32
N THR A 343 21.38 20.20 -11.12
CA THR A 343 21.76 19.23 -12.16
C THR A 343 20.65 18.22 -12.39
N HIS A 344 19.68 18.56 -13.23
CA HIS A 344 18.60 17.65 -13.64
C HIS A 344 19.16 16.31 -14.16
N PRO A 345 18.91 15.16 -13.48
CA PRO A 345 18.93 13.88 -14.15
C PRO A 345 17.66 13.81 -15.01
N THR A 346 17.80 13.59 -16.32
CA THR A 346 16.66 13.49 -17.24
C THR A 346 15.83 12.25 -16.93
N ILE A 347 14.86 12.38 -16.01
CA ILE A 347 13.81 11.38 -15.78
C ILE A 347 13.00 11.30 -17.06
N THR A 348 13.30 10.29 -17.87
CA THR A 348 12.59 10.03 -19.12
C THR A 348 11.27 9.39 -18.75
N TYR A 349 10.19 10.17 -18.75
CA TYR A 349 8.83 9.67 -18.60
C TYR A 349 8.55 8.66 -19.72
N MET A 350 8.22 7.42 -19.38
CA MET A 350 7.80 6.43 -20.37
C MET A 350 6.39 6.77 -20.87
N GLN A 351 6.27 7.11 -22.15
CA GLN A 351 4.99 7.24 -22.82
C GLN A 351 4.34 5.86 -23.01
N SER A 352 3.01 5.82 -22.94
CA SER A 352 2.21 4.70 -23.46
C SER A 352 2.34 4.68 -24.99
N LEU A 353 2.50 3.50 -25.57
CA LEU A 353 2.54 3.33 -27.02
C LEU A 353 1.12 3.37 -27.61
N ASP A 354 0.65 4.58 -27.92
CA ASP A 354 -0.53 4.80 -28.77
C ASP A 354 -0.08 5.56 -30.02
N SER A 355 -0.07 4.88 -31.17
CA SER A 355 0.20 5.48 -32.49
C SER A 355 -0.38 4.57 -33.59
N GLU A 356 -1.57 4.89 -34.09
CA GLU A 356 -2.04 4.41 -35.40
C GLU A 356 -1.91 5.55 -36.42
N ASP A 357 -0.99 5.38 -37.37
CA ASP A 357 -0.84 6.29 -38.51
C ASP A 357 -2.07 6.21 -39.42
N THR A 358 -2.80 7.32 -39.57
CA THR A 358 -3.73 7.51 -40.68
C THR A 358 -3.18 8.51 -41.68
N VAL A 359 -2.68 7.99 -42.80
CA VAL A 359 -2.15 8.77 -43.91
C VAL A 359 -3.28 9.53 -44.61
N THR A 360 -3.19 10.85 -44.68
CA THR A 360 -3.76 11.61 -45.81
C THR A 360 -2.97 12.90 -46.07
N ASN A 361 -2.62 13.14 -47.33
CA ASN A 361 -1.93 14.34 -47.78
C ASN A 361 -2.89 15.55 -47.79
N HIS A 362 -2.37 16.76 -47.56
CA HIS A 362 -2.29 17.79 -48.62
C HIS A 362 -1.38 18.97 -48.23
N SER A 363 -0.81 19.58 -49.27
CA SER A 363 0.19 20.65 -49.27
C SER A 363 -0.38 22.06 -49.09
N THR A 364 0.40 23.02 -48.52
CA THR A 364 1.10 24.10 -49.29
C THR A 364 1.87 25.12 -48.42
N LEU A 365 3.12 25.40 -48.81
CA LEU A 365 3.87 26.69 -48.89
C LEU A 365 3.75 27.79 -47.81
N SER A 366 4.89 28.13 -47.17
CA SER A 366 5.66 29.41 -47.28
C SER A 366 6.58 29.56 -46.04
N GLU A 367 7.92 29.46 -46.09
CA GLU A 367 8.99 30.34 -46.67
C GLU A 367 9.70 31.25 -45.63
N GLN A 368 10.97 31.58 -45.89
CA GLN A 368 11.94 32.42 -45.12
C GLN A 368 12.60 31.72 -43.91
N LEU A 369 13.90 31.33 -43.97
CA LEU A 369 15.15 32.13 -43.90
C LEU A 369 15.44 32.63 -42.46
N ASP A 370 16.66 32.58 -41.90
CA ASP A 370 18.00 32.54 -42.51
C ASP A 370 19.09 31.96 -41.54
N SER A 371 20.28 31.59 -42.06
CA SER A 371 21.66 31.50 -41.47
C SER A 371 21.90 31.27 -39.94
N ASN A 372 22.95 30.66 -39.38
CA ASN A 372 24.23 30.02 -39.75
C ASN A 372 24.74 29.25 -38.48
N GLU A 373 25.81 28.42 -38.40
CA GLU A 373 26.90 28.04 -39.33
C GLU A 373 27.49 26.63 -39.02
N LEU A 374 28.73 26.38 -39.49
CA LEU A 374 29.60 25.19 -39.44
C LEU A 374 30.15 24.76 -38.05
N TYR A 375 30.40 23.44 -37.88
CA TYR A 375 31.78 22.88 -37.83
C TYR A 375 31.80 21.33 -38.07
N THR A 376 32.76 20.90 -38.88
CA THR A 376 33.13 19.52 -39.33
C THR A 376 33.22 18.47 -38.20
N GLU A 377 32.89 17.18 -38.34
CA GLU A 377 33.06 16.15 -39.40
C GLU A 377 34.47 15.52 -39.52
N TRP A 378 34.65 14.32 -38.94
CA TRP A 378 35.36 13.17 -39.57
C TRP A 378 35.09 11.82 -38.84
N SER A 379 34.41 10.91 -39.56
CA SER A 379 34.52 9.42 -39.57
C SER A 379 34.28 8.53 -38.34
N THR A 380 33.37 7.54 -38.35
CA THR A 380 33.30 6.27 -39.15
C THR A 380 34.48 5.31 -38.91
N SER A 381 34.31 4.03 -38.59
CA SER A 381 33.10 3.19 -38.41
C SER A 381 33.45 1.85 -37.75
N LEU A 382 32.54 1.21 -37.01
CA LEU A 382 32.36 -0.26 -37.03
C LEU A 382 31.09 -0.73 -36.27
N ALA A 383 30.60 -1.93 -36.64
CA ALA A 383 29.54 -2.73 -36.00
C ALA A 383 28.09 -2.17 -36.00
N LYS A 384 27.33 -2.54 -37.04
CA LYS A 384 25.86 -2.41 -37.11
C LYS A 384 25.15 -3.24 -36.01
N LYS A 385 24.49 -2.57 -35.06
CA LYS A 385 23.28 -3.09 -34.39
C LYS A 385 22.20 -2.01 -34.48
N LYS A 386 21.03 -2.34 -35.07
CA LYS A 386 19.91 -1.40 -35.25
C LYS A 386 19.31 -1.01 -33.88
N LYS A 387 19.78 0.09 -33.29
CA LYS A 387 19.02 0.84 -32.29
C LYS A 387 18.02 1.74 -33.03
N LEU A 388 16.72 1.48 -32.87
CA LEU A 388 15.69 2.45 -33.22
C LEU A 388 15.76 3.59 -32.19
N ARG A 389 16.20 4.77 -32.64
CA ARG A 389 16.01 6.04 -31.94
C ARG A 389 14.76 6.69 -32.53
N PHE A 390 13.82 7.09 -31.67
CA PHE A 390 12.84 8.11 -31.98
C PHE A 390 13.14 9.35 -31.12
N LYS A 391 12.93 10.54 -31.66
CA LYS A 391 13.33 11.83 -31.06
C LYS A 391 12.28 12.88 -31.42
N GLY A 392 11.88 13.67 -30.42
CA GLY A 392 11.02 14.84 -30.58
C GLY A 392 9.53 14.55 -30.31
N GLU A 393 8.78 15.39 -29.61
CA GLU A 393 9.14 16.60 -28.84
C GLU A 393 8.27 16.66 -27.57
N ALA A 394 8.77 17.26 -26.49
CA ALA A 394 8.03 17.36 -25.23
C ALA A 394 7.61 18.82 -24.99
N GLU A 395 6.31 19.08 -25.05
CA GLU A 395 5.76 20.36 -24.56
C GLU A 395 5.98 20.45 -23.05
N VAL A 396 6.80 21.42 -22.65
CA VAL A 396 7.05 21.73 -21.25
C VAL A 396 5.86 22.53 -20.71
N VAL A 397 4.96 21.88 -19.98
CA VAL A 397 3.98 22.57 -19.16
C VAL A 397 4.72 23.29 -18.03
N THR A 398 5.01 24.57 -18.24
CA THR A 398 5.64 25.45 -17.27
C THR A 398 4.70 25.71 -16.09
N THR A 399 4.78 24.86 -15.05
CA THR A 399 4.09 25.11 -13.78
C THR A 399 4.74 26.28 -13.05
N THR A 400 4.24 27.48 -13.32
CA THR A 400 4.61 28.71 -12.60
C THR A 400 4.28 28.60 -11.11
N SER A 401 5.30 28.77 -10.27
CA SER A 401 5.23 29.17 -8.85
C SER A 401 4.15 28.49 -7.98
N LEU A 402 4.48 27.34 -7.40
CA LEU A 402 3.72 26.74 -6.29
C LEU A 402 4.64 26.42 -5.10
N SER A 403 4.20 26.81 -3.91
CA SER A 403 4.85 26.54 -2.62
C SER A 403 5.21 25.06 -2.46
N ARG A 404 6.44 24.75 -2.02
CA ARG A 404 7.03 23.40 -1.81
C ARG A 404 5.98 22.32 -1.51
N GLY A 405 5.51 21.68 -2.58
CA GLY A 405 4.40 20.74 -2.57
C GLY A 405 4.83 19.36 -2.07
N HIS A 406 3.98 18.73 -1.26
CA HIS A 406 4.16 17.36 -0.82
C HIS A 406 3.89 16.39 -1.99
N ILE A 407 4.93 15.68 -2.44
CA ILE A 407 4.87 14.74 -3.56
C ILE A 407 4.38 13.38 -3.06
N SER A 408 3.42 12.78 -3.77
CA SER A 408 3.07 11.36 -3.64
C SER A 408 3.37 10.67 -4.96
N TRP A 409 4.04 9.52 -4.91
CA TRP A 409 4.43 8.75 -6.09
C TRP A 409 3.44 7.65 -6.45
N LEU A 410 2.73 7.10 -5.45
CA LEU A 410 1.82 5.98 -5.61
C LEU A 410 0.39 6.48 -5.80
N HIS A 411 -0.34 5.84 -6.73
CA HIS A 411 -1.72 6.20 -7.02
C HIS A 411 -2.64 5.97 -5.80
N CYS A 412 -3.54 6.92 -5.55
CA CYS A 412 -4.67 6.80 -4.61
C CYS A 412 -5.97 7.04 -5.39
N ASP A 413 -6.94 6.13 -5.30
CA ASP A 413 -8.21 6.27 -6.02
C ASP A 413 -9.05 7.43 -5.47
N ARG A 414 -9.15 7.51 -4.14
CA ARG A 414 -9.99 8.48 -3.42
C ARG A 414 -9.49 8.73 -2.00
N ASP A 415 -9.43 10.00 -1.66
CA ASP A 415 -9.32 10.48 -0.27
C ASP A 415 -10.70 10.78 0.32
N PHE A 416 -10.90 10.35 1.56
CA PHE A 416 -12.10 10.61 2.36
C PHE A 416 -11.75 11.05 3.78
N ARG A 417 -12.68 11.75 4.42
CA ARG A 417 -12.65 12.01 5.86
C ARG A 417 -13.59 11.03 6.54
N LEU A 418 -13.11 10.30 7.53
CA LEU A 418 -13.96 9.45 8.36
C LEU A 418 -14.59 10.31 9.44
N CYS A 419 -15.92 10.31 9.50
CA CYS A 419 -16.74 11.07 10.43
C CYS A 419 -17.58 10.13 11.30
N LEU A 420 -17.82 10.53 12.55
CA LEU A 420 -18.70 9.83 13.50
C LEU A 420 -20.16 10.27 13.36
N ASP A 421 -20.38 11.47 12.81
CA ASP A 421 -21.71 12.05 12.62
C ASP A 421 -22.25 11.72 11.22
N ASP A 422 -23.48 11.21 11.15
CA ASP A 422 -24.22 11.00 9.89
C ASP A 422 -24.81 12.30 9.33
N HIS A 423 -24.84 13.39 10.11
CA HIS A 423 -25.38 14.70 9.73
C HIS A 423 -24.26 15.74 9.59
N CYS A 424 -23.06 15.28 9.28
CA CYS A 424 -21.84 16.08 9.27
C CYS A 424 -21.82 17.09 8.10
N ASP A 425 -22.43 18.26 8.32
CA ASP A 425 -22.56 19.38 7.36
C ASP A 425 -21.25 20.14 7.11
N HIS A 426 -20.15 19.39 6.96
CA HIS A 426 -18.91 19.91 6.44
C HIS A 426 -19.01 20.09 4.92
N ASP A 427 -19.70 21.15 4.47
CA ASP A 427 -19.48 21.85 3.18
C ASP A 427 -19.37 20.92 1.95
N THR A 428 -20.43 20.88 1.13
CA THR A 428 -20.75 19.90 0.06
C THR A 428 -19.62 19.44 -0.88
N LEU A 429 -18.52 20.18 -0.97
CA LEU A 429 -17.28 19.81 -1.67
C LEU A 429 -16.40 18.79 -0.92
N LYS A 430 -16.57 18.61 0.40
CA LYS A 430 -15.71 17.77 1.24
C LYS A 430 -16.31 16.38 1.41
N ARG A 431 -15.63 15.38 0.83
CA ARG A 431 -16.04 13.96 0.85
C ARG A 431 -15.88 13.34 2.26
N CYS A 432 -16.83 13.62 3.13
CA CYS A 432 -16.95 13.03 4.46
C CYS A 432 -17.79 11.75 4.38
N HIS A 433 -17.31 10.66 4.98
CA HIS A 433 -17.98 9.36 5.03
C HIS A 433 -18.21 8.96 6.48
N SER A 434 -19.44 8.57 6.80
CA SER A 434 -19.77 7.84 8.03
C SER A 434 -19.70 6.32 7.79
N THR A 435 -19.92 5.54 8.86
CA THR A 435 -20.06 4.08 8.77
C THR A 435 -21.21 3.65 7.86
N ASN A 436 -22.30 4.42 7.81
CA ASN A 436 -23.43 4.15 6.93
C ASN A 436 -23.08 4.35 5.45
N VAL A 437 -22.27 5.37 5.11
CA VAL A 437 -21.77 5.57 3.74
C VAL A 437 -20.84 4.42 3.33
N ILE A 438 -19.94 3.97 4.21
CA ILE A 438 -19.06 2.83 3.94
C ILE A 438 -19.88 1.54 3.76
N ASN A 439 -20.91 1.32 4.59
CA ASN A 439 -21.84 0.20 4.45
C ASN A 439 -22.57 0.21 3.10
N LYS A 440 -23.01 1.38 2.63
CA LYS A 440 -23.62 1.52 1.29
C LYS A 440 -22.63 1.13 0.19
N LEU A 441 -21.40 1.64 0.23
CA LEU A 441 -20.34 1.27 -0.73
C LEU A 441 -20.05 -0.25 -0.75
N LEU A 442 -20.11 -0.91 0.40
CA LEU A 442 -19.97 -2.38 0.49
C LEU A 442 -21.16 -3.12 -0.14
N GLN A 443 -22.39 -2.62 0.03
CA GLN A 443 -23.59 -3.18 -0.60
C GLN A 443 -23.58 -2.98 -2.12
N ASP A 444 -23.15 -1.80 -2.58
CA ASP A 444 -23.03 -1.41 -3.99
C ASP A 444 -21.85 -2.09 -4.72
N ARG A 445 -21.13 -3.02 -4.05
CA ARG A 445 -19.96 -3.75 -4.57
C ARG A 445 -18.84 -2.84 -5.09
N CYS A 446 -18.56 -1.77 -4.36
CA CYS A 446 -17.51 -0.79 -4.66
C CYS A 446 -16.18 -1.45 -5.06
N THR A 447 -15.64 -1.05 -6.21
CA THR A 447 -14.40 -1.59 -6.81
C THR A 447 -13.14 -0.83 -6.44
N LEU A 448 -13.23 0.22 -5.61
CA LEU A 448 -12.09 1.07 -5.24
C LEU A 448 -11.06 0.27 -4.41
N GLN A 449 -9.79 0.34 -4.80
CA GLN A 449 -8.73 -0.51 -4.25
C GLN A 449 -7.75 0.27 -3.36
N ARG A 450 -7.50 1.54 -3.65
CA ARG A 450 -6.57 2.40 -2.91
C ARG A 450 -7.32 3.60 -2.32
N VAL A 451 -8.09 3.36 -1.27
CA VAL A 451 -8.91 4.40 -0.61
C VAL A 451 -8.27 4.83 0.70
N PHE A 452 -8.00 6.13 0.87
CA PHE A 452 -7.34 6.67 2.05
C PHE A 452 -8.33 7.45 2.93
N TYR A 453 -8.54 6.98 4.17
CA TYR A 453 -9.38 7.64 5.17
C TYR A 453 -8.53 8.41 6.17
N THR A 454 -8.81 9.71 6.31
CA THR A 454 -8.32 10.51 7.43
C THR A 454 -9.34 10.53 8.55
N ASN A 455 -9.00 9.96 9.71
CA ASN A 455 -9.84 10.00 10.91
C ASN A 455 -9.76 11.41 11.52
N ARG A 456 -10.85 12.17 11.37
CA ARG A 456 -11.01 13.45 12.07
C ARG A 456 -11.50 13.18 13.50
N PRO A 457 -10.96 13.86 14.52
CA PRO A 457 -11.63 13.91 15.82
C PRO A 457 -13.09 14.36 15.62
N ALA A 458 -14.01 13.84 16.43
CA ALA A 458 -15.21 14.61 16.77
C ALA A 458 -14.78 16.03 17.14
N SER A 459 -15.48 17.03 16.61
CA SER A 459 -15.14 18.44 16.79
C SER A 459 -14.93 18.76 18.27
N HIS A 460 -13.80 19.39 18.59
CA HIS A 460 -13.27 19.52 19.95
C HIS A 460 -14.26 20.22 20.92
N VAL A 461 -15.07 19.44 21.63
CA VAL A 461 -15.30 19.71 23.06
C VAL A 461 -14.07 19.19 23.79
N LYS A 462 -13.49 20.02 24.69
CA LYS A 462 -12.44 19.54 25.58
C LYS A 462 -13.04 18.45 26.47
N ILE A 463 -12.64 17.20 26.28
CA ILE A 463 -12.87 16.13 27.27
C ILE A 463 -11.97 16.45 28.47
N ASN A 464 -12.44 17.38 29.30
CA ASN A 464 -11.95 17.55 30.65
C ASN A 464 -12.44 16.34 31.44
N ALA A 465 -11.48 15.62 32.03
CA ALA A 465 -11.67 14.44 32.86
C ALA A 465 -12.25 13.19 32.15
N PHE A 466 -11.35 12.24 31.88
CA PHE A 466 -11.58 10.92 32.47
C PHE A 466 -11.54 11.12 34.00
N ILE A 467 -12.70 11.10 34.65
CA ILE A 467 -12.75 10.86 36.10
C ILE A 467 -12.56 9.36 36.26
N PHE A 468 -11.49 8.98 36.95
CA PHE A 468 -11.23 7.60 37.38
C PHE A 468 -11.91 7.35 38.73
#